data_AF-A0A1S2H1M6-F1
#
_entry.id   AF-A0A1S2H1M6-F1
#
_cell.length_a   1.000
_cell.length_b   1.000
_cell.length_c   1.000
_cell.angle_alpha   90.00
_cell.angle_beta   90.00
_cell.angle_gamma   90.00
#
_symmetry.space_group_name_H-M   'P 1'
#
loop_
_entity.id
_entity.type
_entity.pdbx_description
1 polymer ?
#
loop_
_entity_poly.entity_id
_entity_poly.type
_entity_poly.pdbx_seq_one_letter_code
_entity_poly.pdbx_strand_id
1 'polypeptide(L)'
;MITPGGETAHLRDWFGQSCHRTAADLRKDHLMHDTLAPWNATLTLAEHSIIVYALSVAGLALFAFFVKSWVSTNEITGRFRSGVYAGMCITGIAFLSYVLLVVEFALGYVRRGDAWVPNANAILSWAPRYFDWTVTVPLLVIELLAVSTLVGAAARRFRAVGIAAAFLMISTGFIGGVVIDSGTDTRALWLWGVISGVFMVVLYLLVIYVVVKGRRDLAGSEAAATLRNAGILLIVTWLAYPIVFGLQGWGHGGAVITWMQVVLSAADIVAKVGFGSMIHKIAKIRSAEDVRAGVDTLPEALWISSEKRSDGTLPTSLPTTGAPVTAARRAERTARR
;
A
#
# COMPACT_ATOMS: atom_id res chain seq x y z
N MET A 1 26.68 -11.72 74.98
CA MET A 1 27.43 -12.75 74.23
C MET A 1 26.46 -13.31 73.19
N ILE A 2 26.46 -12.74 71.99
CA ILE A 2 25.52 -13.06 70.90
C ILE A 2 26.35 -13.73 69.80
N THR A 3 25.99 -14.93 69.40
CA THR A 3 26.61 -15.68 68.29
C THR A 3 25.99 -15.26 66.96
N PRO A 4 26.77 -14.93 65.92
CA PRO A 4 26.27 -14.88 64.55
C PRO A 4 26.75 -16.10 63.76
N GLY A 5 25.81 -16.93 63.34
CA GLY A 5 26.01 -17.93 62.29
C GLY A 5 24.90 -17.78 61.26
N GLY A 6 25.26 -17.65 59.99
CA GLY A 6 24.31 -17.78 58.87
C GLY A 6 24.37 -16.68 57.81
N GLU A 7 25.52 -16.43 57.18
CA GLU A 7 25.55 -15.55 56.00
C GLU A 7 26.73 -15.83 55.06
N THR A 8 26.86 -17.06 54.54
CA THR A 8 27.85 -17.36 53.46
C THR A 8 27.37 -18.35 52.39
N ALA A 9 26.07 -18.68 52.33
CA ALA A 9 25.56 -19.68 51.37
C ALA A 9 25.03 -19.10 50.04
N HIS A 10 24.72 -17.80 49.93
CA HIS A 10 24.00 -17.26 48.76
C HIS A 10 24.87 -16.59 47.67
N LEU A 11 26.20 -16.48 47.84
CA LEU A 11 27.08 -15.80 46.88
C LEU A 11 27.95 -16.72 46.03
N ARG A 12 27.90 -18.05 46.23
CA ARG A 12 28.66 -19.02 45.41
C ARG A 12 27.91 -19.53 44.19
N ASP A 13 26.59 -19.43 44.16
CA ASP A 13 25.79 -20.01 43.06
C ASP A 13 25.74 -19.13 41.80
N TRP A 14 26.09 -17.84 41.90
CA TRP A 14 26.02 -16.93 40.75
C TRP A 14 27.24 -17.00 39.81
N PHE A 15 28.41 -17.44 40.31
CA PHE A 15 29.63 -17.56 39.51
C PHE A 15 29.90 -18.98 38.98
N GLY A 16 29.15 -20.00 39.44
CA GLY A 16 29.36 -21.41 39.06
C GLY A 16 28.58 -21.90 37.84
N GLN A 17 27.46 -21.26 37.47
CA GLN A 17 26.60 -21.72 36.37
C GLN A 17 27.03 -21.22 34.98
N SER A 18 27.98 -20.29 34.91
CA SER A 18 28.33 -19.60 33.65
C SER A 18 29.48 -20.22 32.86
N CYS A 19 30.14 -21.28 33.37
CA CYS A 19 31.45 -21.71 32.85
C CYS A 19 31.50 -23.12 32.21
N HIS A 20 30.36 -23.76 31.96
CA HIS A 20 30.33 -25.08 31.31
C HIS A 20 29.34 -25.14 30.14
N ARG A 21 29.52 -24.26 29.14
CA ARG A 21 28.99 -24.53 27.79
C ARG A 21 30.04 -25.31 27.01
N THR A 22 29.68 -26.51 26.57
CA THR A 22 30.58 -27.31 25.73
C THR A 22 30.63 -26.75 24.30
N ALA A 23 31.69 -27.06 23.54
CA ALA A 23 31.75 -26.73 22.12
C ALA A 23 30.58 -27.37 21.32
N ALA A 24 29.96 -28.42 21.86
CA ALA A 24 28.75 -29.03 21.32
C ALA A 24 27.47 -28.23 21.66
N ASP A 25 27.41 -27.57 22.82
CA ASP A 25 26.31 -26.64 23.16
C ASP A 25 26.41 -25.35 22.34
N LEU A 26 27.62 -24.78 22.19
CA LEU A 26 27.85 -23.64 21.29
C LEU A 26 27.58 -23.99 19.82
N ARG A 27 27.84 -25.25 19.42
CA ARG A 27 27.51 -25.75 18.08
C ARG A 27 26.02 -26.05 17.92
N LYS A 28 25.30 -26.46 18.97
CA LYS A 28 23.84 -26.60 18.95
C LYS A 28 23.14 -25.24 18.92
N ASP A 29 23.62 -24.25 19.66
CA ASP A 29 23.20 -22.84 19.55
C ASP A 29 23.49 -22.27 18.15
N HIS A 30 24.51 -22.79 17.45
CA HIS A 30 24.84 -22.40 16.07
C HIS A 30 24.09 -23.21 14.99
N LEU A 31 23.45 -24.34 15.36
CA LEU A 31 22.78 -25.27 14.45
C LEU A 31 21.27 -25.36 14.66
N MET A 32 20.73 -24.79 15.73
CA MET A 32 19.30 -24.71 16.02
C MET A 32 18.96 -23.26 16.39
N HIS A 33 18.36 -22.52 15.43
CA HIS A 33 17.72 -21.19 15.60
C HIS A 33 18.75 -20.02 15.69
N ASP A 34 18.81 -18.94 14.88
CA ASP A 34 17.83 -18.23 14.06
C ASP A 34 18.53 -17.29 13.06
N THR A 35 18.12 -17.32 11.79
CA THR A 35 17.96 -16.07 11.02
C THR A 35 16.56 -16.09 10.44
N LEU A 36 15.56 -15.83 11.29
CA LEU A 36 14.14 -15.84 10.90
C LEU A 36 13.70 -14.51 10.26
N ALA A 37 14.51 -13.47 10.40
CA ALA A 37 14.31 -12.18 9.76
C ALA A 37 15.11 -12.10 8.45
N PRO A 38 14.47 -11.90 7.27
CA PRO A 38 15.15 -11.87 5.99
C PRO A 38 16.30 -10.85 5.92
N TRP A 39 16.16 -9.71 6.60
CA TRP A 39 17.14 -8.62 6.63
C TRP A 39 18.43 -8.93 7.41
N ASN A 40 18.51 -10.08 8.08
CA ASN A 40 19.74 -10.51 8.76
C ASN A 40 20.63 -11.39 7.86
N ALA A 41 20.28 -11.59 6.59
CA ALA A 41 21.10 -12.35 5.66
C ALA A 41 22.35 -11.57 5.21
N THR A 42 23.52 -12.24 5.17
CA THR A 42 24.70 -11.71 4.47
C THR A 42 24.51 -11.83 2.96
N LEU A 43 24.89 -10.79 2.21
CA LEU A 43 24.70 -10.74 0.76
C LEU A 43 26.04 -10.79 0.02
N THR A 44 26.04 -11.46 -1.12
CA THR A 44 27.09 -11.32 -2.13
C THR A 44 27.02 -9.94 -2.79
N LEU A 45 28.09 -9.56 -3.51
CA LEU A 45 28.09 -8.32 -4.30
C LEU A 45 26.93 -8.27 -5.31
N ALA A 46 26.63 -9.38 -5.97
CA ALA A 46 25.58 -9.46 -6.98
C ALA A 46 24.18 -9.31 -6.36
N GLU A 47 23.90 -10.01 -5.26
CA GLU A 47 22.63 -9.92 -4.54
C GLU A 47 22.37 -8.49 -4.05
N HIS A 48 23.36 -7.86 -3.43
CA HIS A 48 23.26 -6.46 -3.01
C HIS A 48 22.95 -5.53 -4.20
N SER A 49 23.68 -5.66 -5.32
CA SER A 49 23.44 -4.85 -6.51
C SER A 49 22.04 -5.04 -7.11
N ILE A 50 21.52 -6.26 -7.13
CA ILE A 50 20.16 -6.56 -7.63
C ILE A 50 19.10 -5.91 -6.74
N ILE A 51 19.27 -5.97 -5.41
CA ILE A 51 18.34 -5.34 -4.46
C ILE A 51 18.32 -3.82 -4.68
N VAL A 52 19.49 -3.17 -4.74
CA VAL A 52 19.59 -1.72 -4.98
C VAL A 52 18.92 -1.34 -6.31
N TYR A 53 19.16 -2.13 -7.36
CA TYR A 53 18.53 -1.92 -8.65
C TYR A 53 17.00 -2.01 -8.56
N ALA A 54 16.47 -3.07 -7.97
CA ALA A 54 15.02 -3.28 -7.84
C ALA A 54 14.34 -2.16 -7.03
N LEU A 55 14.93 -1.76 -5.90
CA LEU A 55 14.41 -0.67 -5.07
C LEU A 55 14.43 0.67 -5.84
N SER A 56 15.52 0.95 -6.55
CA SER A 56 15.68 2.20 -7.30
C SER A 56 14.71 2.27 -8.48
N VAL A 57 14.55 1.19 -9.24
CA VAL A 57 13.59 1.11 -10.36
C VAL A 57 12.16 1.30 -9.87
N ALA A 58 11.76 0.65 -8.77
CA ALA A 58 10.43 0.83 -8.21
C ALA A 58 10.19 2.26 -7.74
N GLY A 59 11.13 2.87 -7.01
CA GLY A 59 11.03 4.28 -6.62
C GLY A 59 10.85 5.21 -7.83
N LEU A 60 11.68 5.07 -8.86
CA LEU A 60 11.60 5.89 -10.07
C LEU A 60 10.29 5.67 -10.85
N ALA A 61 9.81 4.43 -10.96
CA ALA A 61 8.54 4.12 -11.62
C ALA A 61 7.34 4.75 -10.88
N LEU A 62 7.35 4.69 -9.55
CA LEU A 62 6.33 5.32 -8.71
C LEU A 62 6.34 6.84 -8.86
N PHE A 63 7.52 7.46 -8.87
CA PHE A 63 7.65 8.90 -9.10
C PHE A 63 7.16 9.32 -10.50
N ALA A 64 7.52 8.56 -11.53
CA ALA A 64 7.05 8.82 -12.90
C ALA A 64 5.51 8.77 -12.97
N PHE A 65 4.88 7.79 -12.33
CA PHE A 65 3.42 7.70 -12.30
C PHE A 65 2.76 8.78 -11.43
N PHE A 66 3.40 9.20 -10.34
CA PHE A 66 2.96 10.34 -9.54
C PHE A 66 2.87 11.61 -10.41
N VAL A 67 3.95 11.93 -11.15
CA VAL A 67 4.00 13.09 -12.05
C VAL A 67 2.93 12.96 -13.14
N LYS A 68 2.81 11.78 -13.77
CA LYS A 68 1.77 11.51 -14.76
C LYS A 68 0.37 11.74 -14.19
N SER A 69 0.10 11.27 -12.97
CA SER A 69 -1.20 11.39 -12.32
C SER A 69 -1.51 12.85 -12.01
N TRP A 70 -0.53 13.61 -11.52
CA TRP A 70 -0.64 15.04 -11.27
C TRP A 70 -1.06 15.82 -12.52
N VAL A 71 -0.34 15.65 -13.63
CA VAL A 71 -0.58 16.40 -14.86
C VAL A 71 -1.85 15.97 -15.60
N SER A 72 -2.33 14.74 -15.37
CA SER A 72 -3.54 14.21 -16.03
C SER A 72 -4.84 14.40 -15.23
N THR A 73 -4.81 15.13 -14.11
CA THR A 73 -6.00 15.38 -13.27
C THR A 73 -7.14 16.10 -14.00
N ASN A 74 -6.83 16.92 -15.00
CA ASN A 74 -7.80 17.66 -15.81
C ASN A 74 -8.42 16.83 -16.94
N GLU A 75 -7.94 15.61 -17.18
CA GLU A 75 -8.49 14.70 -18.20
C GLU A 75 -9.77 13.97 -17.75
N ILE A 76 -10.33 14.36 -16.60
CA ILE A 76 -11.51 13.74 -16.00
C ILE A 76 -12.41 14.80 -15.34
N THR A 77 -13.69 14.47 -15.28
CA THR A 77 -14.71 15.31 -14.64
C THR A 77 -14.59 15.30 -13.12
N GLY A 78 -15.17 16.32 -12.47
CA GLY A 78 -15.06 16.53 -11.02
C GLY A 78 -15.49 15.31 -10.20
N ARG A 79 -16.48 14.56 -10.69
CA ARG A 79 -17.00 13.32 -10.07
C ARG A 79 -15.90 12.29 -9.75
N PHE A 80 -14.93 12.11 -10.64
CA PHE A 80 -13.92 11.05 -10.53
C PHE A 80 -12.56 11.53 -10.03
N ARG A 81 -12.35 12.85 -9.90
CA ARG A 81 -11.03 13.44 -9.51
C ARG A 81 -10.52 12.95 -8.17
N SER A 82 -11.41 12.68 -7.21
CA SER A 82 -11.03 12.13 -5.92
C SER A 82 -10.29 10.78 -6.02
N GLY A 83 -10.61 9.96 -7.03
CA GLY A 83 -9.88 8.71 -7.29
C GLY A 83 -8.46 8.96 -7.79
N VAL A 84 -8.28 9.89 -8.73
CA VAL A 84 -6.93 10.23 -9.24
C VAL A 84 -6.07 10.90 -8.18
N TYR A 85 -6.65 11.73 -7.31
CA TYR A 85 -5.92 12.27 -6.16
C TYR A 85 -5.48 11.18 -5.19
N ALA A 86 -6.30 10.15 -4.96
CA ALA A 86 -5.88 8.99 -4.18
C ALA A 86 -4.72 8.24 -4.84
N GLY A 87 -4.79 7.94 -6.15
CA GLY A 87 -3.71 7.34 -6.94
C GLY A 87 -2.39 8.14 -6.89
N MET A 88 -2.50 9.46 -6.97
CA MET A 88 -1.38 10.38 -6.83
C MET A 88 -0.77 10.32 -5.41
N CYS A 89 -1.58 10.38 -4.36
CA CYS A 89 -1.09 10.21 -2.99
C CYS A 89 -0.43 8.83 -2.78
N ILE A 90 -1.01 7.76 -3.32
CA ILE A 90 -0.46 6.40 -3.25
C ILE A 90 0.96 6.35 -3.81
N THR A 91 1.15 6.87 -5.02
CA THR A 91 2.45 6.81 -5.70
C THR A 91 3.47 7.80 -5.14
N GLY A 92 3.03 8.96 -4.65
CA GLY A 92 3.90 9.90 -3.92
C GLY A 92 4.42 9.31 -2.60
N ILE A 93 3.53 8.73 -1.79
CA ILE A 93 3.91 8.09 -0.51
C ILE A 93 4.82 6.88 -0.77
N ALA A 94 4.46 6.03 -1.73
CA ALA A 94 5.27 4.87 -2.07
C ALA A 94 6.65 5.30 -2.59
N PHE A 95 6.75 6.33 -3.45
CA PHE A 95 8.05 6.87 -3.87
C PHE A 95 8.93 7.28 -2.67
N LEU A 96 8.38 8.05 -1.72
CA LEU A 96 9.12 8.46 -0.52
C LEU A 96 9.56 7.25 0.33
N SER A 97 8.71 6.22 0.43
CA SER A 97 9.07 4.97 1.11
C SER A 97 10.20 4.23 0.40
N TYR A 98 10.22 4.21 -0.94
CA TYR A 98 11.33 3.60 -1.69
C TYR A 98 12.64 4.39 -1.59
N VAL A 99 12.58 5.73 -1.50
CA VAL A 99 13.75 6.54 -1.15
C VAL A 99 14.27 6.13 0.23
N LEU A 100 13.38 5.99 1.22
CA LEU A 100 13.75 5.53 2.56
C LEU A 100 14.34 4.11 2.52
N LEU A 101 13.75 3.18 1.76
CA LEU A 101 14.28 1.82 1.60
C LEU A 101 15.69 1.79 1.02
N VAL A 102 15.97 2.58 -0.02
CA VAL A 102 17.31 2.65 -0.62
C VAL A 102 18.33 3.20 0.38
N VAL A 103 17.98 4.27 1.09
CA VAL A 103 18.84 4.88 2.12
C VAL A 103 19.10 3.91 3.26
N GLU A 104 18.05 3.33 3.85
CA GLU A 104 18.17 2.42 4.98
C GLU A 104 18.82 1.10 4.59
N PHE A 105 18.65 0.62 3.36
CA PHE A 105 19.41 -0.52 2.87
C PHE A 105 20.91 -0.21 2.77
N ALA A 106 21.28 0.97 2.27
CA ALA A 106 22.67 1.40 2.21
C ALA A 106 23.29 1.59 3.61
N LEU A 107 22.51 2.06 4.59
CA LEU A 107 22.94 2.23 5.98
C LEU A 107 22.92 0.93 6.78
N GLY A 108 22.06 -0.02 6.40
CA GLY A 108 21.82 -1.29 7.10
C GLY A 108 22.84 -2.38 6.75
N TYR A 109 23.62 -2.21 5.69
CA TYR A 109 24.61 -3.20 5.24
C TYR A 109 26.01 -2.58 5.14
N VAL A 110 27.01 -3.26 5.70
CA VAL A 110 28.40 -2.83 5.69
C VAL A 110 29.23 -3.79 4.86
N ARG A 111 30.02 -3.26 3.92
CA ARG A 111 30.92 -4.06 3.12
C ARG A 111 32.06 -4.63 3.97
N ARG A 112 32.26 -5.95 3.90
CA ARG A 112 33.34 -6.70 4.54
C ARG A 112 33.94 -7.66 3.50
N GLY A 113 35.07 -7.27 2.91
CA GLY A 113 35.66 -8.01 1.78
C GLY A 113 34.71 -8.07 0.59
N ASP A 114 34.37 -9.28 0.16
CA ASP A 114 33.49 -9.57 -0.98
C ASP A 114 32.02 -9.81 -0.59
N ALA A 115 31.65 -9.46 0.64
CA ALA A 115 30.28 -9.60 1.15
C ALA A 115 29.76 -8.29 1.77
N TRP A 116 28.43 -8.18 1.81
CA TRP A 116 27.69 -7.16 2.53
C TRP A 116 27.04 -7.78 3.77
N VAL A 117 27.47 -7.34 4.94
CA VAL A 117 27.05 -7.89 6.22
C VAL A 117 26.04 -6.93 6.87
N PRO A 118 24.85 -7.42 7.30
CA PRO A 118 23.85 -6.57 7.93
C PRO A 118 24.33 -6.08 9.30
N ASN A 119 23.87 -4.89 9.68
CA ASN A 119 24.03 -4.32 11.02
C ASN A 119 22.66 -4.16 11.70
N ALA A 120 22.61 -3.54 12.87
CA ALA A 120 21.38 -3.37 13.65
C ALA A 120 20.26 -2.61 12.91
N ASN A 121 20.61 -1.78 11.92
CA ASN A 121 19.64 -1.01 11.13
C ASN A 121 19.07 -1.80 9.95
N ALA A 122 19.55 -3.01 9.65
CA ALA A 122 19.10 -3.77 8.48
C ALA A 122 17.58 -4.00 8.45
N ILE A 123 16.91 -4.05 9.61
CA ILE A 123 15.45 -4.10 9.72
C ILE A 123 14.73 -2.93 9.02
N LEU A 124 15.37 -1.76 8.95
CA LEU A 124 14.85 -0.57 8.28
C LEU A 124 14.96 -0.66 6.75
N SER A 125 15.66 -1.67 6.20
CA SER A 125 15.56 -2.02 4.78
C SER A 125 14.27 -2.78 4.41
N TRP A 126 13.40 -3.01 5.40
CA TRP A 126 12.14 -3.72 5.24
C TRP A 126 10.94 -2.95 5.80
N ALA A 127 11.06 -2.42 7.02
CA ALA A 127 9.97 -1.75 7.74
C ALA A 127 9.26 -0.61 6.97
N PRO A 128 9.94 0.23 6.16
CA PRO A 128 9.28 1.30 5.40
C PRO A 128 8.15 0.84 4.48
N ARG A 129 8.17 -0.41 4.03
CA ARG A 129 7.08 -1.01 3.25
C ARG A 129 5.79 -1.05 4.06
N TYR A 130 5.86 -1.45 5.33
CA TYR A 130 4.69 -1.46 6.21
C TYR A 130 4.21 -0.04 6.56
N PHE A 131 5.11 0.93 6.66
CA PHE A 131 4.74 2.33 6.87
C PHE A 131 3.94 2.86 5.67
N ASP A 132 4.44 2.61 4.45
CA ASP A 132 3.75 2.89 3.19
C ASP A 132 2.39 2.19 3.13
N TRP A 133 2.36 0.85 3.22
CA TRP A 133 1.15 0.06 3.03
C TRP A 133 0.05 0.40 4.03
N THR A 134 0.40 0.80 5.25
CA THR A 134 -0.56 1.23 6.27
C THR A 134 -1.40 2.42 5.79
N VAL A 135 -0.83 3.26 4.92
CA VAL A 135 -1.51 4.41 4.32
C VAL A 135 -2.02 4.11 2.90
N THR A 136 -1.22 3.44 2.08
CA THR A 136 -1.53 3.29 0.66
C THR A 136 -2.53 2.18 0.36
N VAL A 137 -2.62 1.12 1.17
CA VAL A 137 -3.66 0.10 0.98
C VAL A 137 -5.07 0.65 1.26
N PRO A 138 -5.31 1.42 2.35
CA PRO A 138 -6.57 2.15 2.51
C PRO A 138 -6.90 3.09 1.34
N LEU A 139 -5.89 3.80 0.81
CA LEU A 139 -6.07 4.68 -0.35
C LEU A 139 -6.40 3.89 -1.62
N LEU A 140 -5.80 2.72 -1.86
CA LEU A 140 -6.12 1.85 -3.01
C LEU A 140 -7.60 1.44 -2.99
N VAL A 141 -8.14 1.17 -1.80
CA VAL A 141 -9.58 0.90 -1.62
C VAL A 141 -10.41 2.14 -1.96
N ILE A 142 -10.02 3.32 -1.48
CA ILE A 142 -10.70 4.58 -1.79
C ILE A 142 -10.70 4.85 -3.29
N GLU A 143 -9.55 4.67 -3.94
CA GLU A 143 -9.33 4.86 -5.37
C GLU A 143 -10.25 3.92 -6.19
N LEU A 144 -10.30 2.62 -5.86
CA LEU A 144 -11.21 1.67 -6.49
C LEU A 144 -12.68 2.11 -6.35
N LEU A 145 -13.08 2.49 -5.14
CA LEU A 145 -14.45 2.87 -4.84
C LEU A 145 -14.86 4.18 -5.53
N ALA A 146 -13.92 5.10 -5.77
CA ALA A 146 -14.16 6.36 -6.46
C ALA A 146 -14.61 6.16 -7.92
N VAL A 147 -14.14 5.09 -8.59
CA VAL A 147 -14.55 4.73 -9.96
C VAL A 147 -15.56 3.59 -10.00
N SER A 148 -16.06 3.14 -8.85
CA SER A 148 -17.11 2.10 -8.76
C SER A 148 -18.50 2.66 -9.09
N THR A 149 -19.50 1.77 -9.14
CA THR A 149 -20.92 2.13 -9.27
C THR A 149 -21.63 2.30 -7.93
N LEU A 150 -20.91 2.14 -6.81
CA LEU A 150 -21.49 2.34 -5.48
C LEU A 150 -21.72 3.82 -5.21
N VAL A 151 -22.90 4.14 -4.66
CA VAL A 151 -23.30 5.51 -4.30
C VAL A 151 -23.90 5.57 -2.90
N GLY A 152 -24.00 6.78 -2.35
CA GLY A 152 -24.73 7.04 -1.10
C GLY A 152 -24.22 6.25 0.11
N ALA A 153 -25.15 5.71 0.91
CA ALA A 153 -24.86 4.98 2.14
C ALA A 153 -24.02 3.71 1.90
N ALA A 154 -24.28 3.00 0.79
CA ALA A 154 -23.51 1.82 0.43
C ALA A 154 -22.04 2.18 0.18
N ALA A 155 -21.76 3.21 -0.63
CA ALA A 155 -20.39 3.67 -0.86
C ALA A 155 -19.67 4.07 0.44
N ARG A 156 -20.35 4.79 1.34
CA ARG A 156 -19.78 5.17 2.64
C ARG A 156 -19.45 3.95 3.51
N ARG A 157 -20.35 2.97 3.58
CA ARG A 157 -20.13 1.74 4.34
C ARG A 157 -18.97 0.93 3.80
N PHE A 158 -18.93 0.69 2.48
CA PHE A 158 -17.85 -0.05 1.83
C PHE A 158 -16.50 0.64 2.03
N ARG A 159 -16.47 1.98 1.93
CA ARG A 159 -15.26 2.76 2.21
C ARG A 159 -14.79 2.60 3.65
N ALA A 160 -15.68 2.76 4.63
CA ALA A 160 -15.32 2.64 6.04
C ALA A 160 -14.81 1.23 6.39
N VAL A 161 -15.52 0.18 5.95
CA VAL A 161 -15.12 -1.21 6.17
C VAL A 161 -13.79 -1.52 5.47
N GLY A 162 -13.64 -1.11 4.22
CA GLY A 162 -12.43 -1.38 3.45
C GLY A 162 -11.20 -0.65 3.99
N ILE A 163 -11.32 0.61 4.44
CA ILE A 163 -10.23 1.34 5.11
C ILE A 163 -9.83 0.64 6.41
N ALA A 164 -10.81 0.28 7.24
CA ALA A 164 -10.54 -0.39 8.51
C ALA A 164 -9.89 -1.76 8.31
N ALA A 165 -10.39 -2.57 7.37
CA ALA A 165 -9.81 -3.87 7.05
C ALA A 165 -8.39 -3.73 6.48
N ALA A 166 -8.14 -2.76 5.60
CA ALA A 166 -6.80 -2.49 5.07
C ALA A 166 -5.81 -2.10 6.16
N PHE A 167 -6.19 -1.17 7.04
CA PHE A 167 -5.35 -0.78 8.16
C PHE A 167 -5.04 -1.96 9.09
N LEU A 168 -6.07 -2.70 9.52
CA LEU A 168 -5.90 -3.83 10.42
C LEU A 168 -5.07 -4.96 9.79
N MET A 169 -5.25 -5.25 8.50
CA MET A 169 -4.45 -6.22 7.76
C MET A 169 -2.96 -5.88 7.85
N ILE A 170 -2.59 -4.63 7.55
CA ILE A 170 -1.19 -4.22 7.54
C ILE A 170 -0.62 -4.12 8.96
N SER A 171 -1.36 -3.54 9.91
CA SER A 171 -0.89 -3.39 11.29
C SER A 171 -0.66 -4.74 11.96
N THR A 172 -1.57 -5.71 11.77
CA THR A 172 -1.40 -7.06 12.35
C THR A 172 -0.25 -7.82 11.69
N GLY A 173 -0.09 -7.72 10.37
CA GLY A 173 1.08 -8.25 9.67
C GLY A 173 2.39 -7.64 10.16
N PHE A 174 2.43 -6.32 10.36
CA PHE A 174 3.61 -5.62 10.87
C PHE A 174 4.00 -6.10 12.28
N ILE A 175 3.00 -6.26 13.16
CA ILE A 175 3.22 -6.72 14.53
C ILE A 175 3.89 -8.11 14.53
N GLY A 176 3.34 -9.05 13.76
CA GLY A 176 3.86 -10.42 13.71
C GLY A 176 5.17 -10.58 12.95
N GLY A 177 5.31 -9.90 11.81
CA GLY A 177 6.43 -10.09 10.91
C GLY A 177 7.62 -9.17 11.15
N VAL A 178 7.49 -8.15 12.00
CA VAL A 178 8.56 -7.16 12.23
C VAL A 178 8.71 -6.76 13.70
N VAL A 179 7.63 -6.52 14.43
CA VAL A 179 7.71 -5.91 15.79
C VAL A 179 8.11 -6.93 16.85
N ILE A 180 7.39 -8.06 16.93
CA ILE A 180 7.64 -9.06 17.98
C ILE A 180 8.98 -9.74 17.70
N ASP A 181 9.85 -9.70 18.71
CA ASP A 181 11.22 -10.23 18.68
C ASP A 181 11.98 -9.81 17.41
N SER A 182 11.76 -8.59 16.93
CA SER A 182 12.38 -8.08 15.70
C SER A 182 12.21 -9.01 14.49
N GLY A 183 11.05 -9.66 14.37
CA GLY A 183 10.71 -10.55 13.28
C GLY A 183 11.32 -11.95 13.38
N THR A 184 11.90 -12.32 14.53
CA THR A 184 12.46 -13.67 14.73
C THR A 184 11.54 -14.64 15.47
N ASP A 185 10.37 -14.23 15.96
CA ASP A 185 9.41 -15.20 16.53
C ASP A 185 8.52 -15.80 15.43
N THR A 186 8.79 -17.06 15.06
CA THR A 186 8.00 -17.80 14.07
C THR A 186 6.55 -18.02 14.52
N ARG A 187 6.30 -18.22 15.82
CA ARG A 187 4.93 -18.43 16.33
C ARG A 187 4.12 -17.15 16.22
N ALA A 188 4.73 -16.01 16.57
CA ALA A 188 4.13 -14.70 16.38
C ALA A 188 3.87 -14.43 14.89
N LEU A 189 4.84 -14.70 14.01
CA LEU A 189 4.70 -14.56 12.56
C LEU A 189 3.44 -15.26 12.05
N TRP A 190 3.27 -16.56 12.36
CA TRP A 190 2.12 -17.33 11.86
C TRP A 190 0.80 -16.91 12.50
N LEU A 191 0.76 -16.68 13.82
CA LEU A 191 -0.47 -16.28 14.51
C LEU A 191 -1.01 -14.97 13.96
N TRP A 192 -0.16 -13.94 13.90
CA TRP A 192 -0.53 -12.62 13.40
C TRP A 192 -0.72 -12.62 11.88
N GLY A 193 0.00 -13.48 11.16
CA GLY A 193 -0.22 -13.72 9.73
C GLY A 193 -1.62 -14.26 9.43
N VAL A 194 -2.14 -15.19 10.24
CA VAL A 194 -3.51 -15.70 10.12
C VAL A 194 -4.52 -14.58 10.42
N ILE A 195 -4.29 -13.79 11.48
CA ILE A 195 -5.14 -12.64 11.82
C ILE A 195 -5.18 -11.63 10.68
N SER A 196 -4.02 -11.27 10.12
CA SER A 196 -3.90 -10.40 8.94
C SER A 196 -4.65 -10.98 7.73
N GLY A 197 -4.51 -12.29 7.52
CA GLY A 197 -5.19 -13.03 6.46
C GLY A 197 -6.71 -12.94 6.50
N VAL A 198 -7.34 -12.86 7.69
CA VAL A 198 -8.79 -12.65 7.81
C VAL A 198 -9.19 -11.30 7.20
N PHE A 199 -8.44 -10.23 7.48
CA PHE A 199 -8.71 -8.91 6.90
C PHE A 199 -8.41 -8.86 5.39
N MET A 200 -7.40 -9.59 4.92
CA MET A 200 -7.13 -9.77 3.50
C MET A 200 -8.34 -10.40 2.78
N VAL A 201 -8.94 -11.44 3.35
CA VAL A 201 -10.15 -12.08 2.80
C VAL A 201 -11.31 -11.08 2.72
N VAL A 202 -11.52 -10.24 3.74
CA VAL A 202 -12.54 -9.19 3.71
C VAL A 202 -12.33 -8.23 2.53
N LEU A 203 -11.09 -7.81 2.28
CA LEU A 203 -10.76 -6.93 1.16
C LEU A 203 -10.95 -7.62 -0.19
N TYR A 204 -10.60 -8.90 -0.33
CA TYR A 204 -10.86 -9.66 -1.55
C TYR A 204 -12.35 -9.76 -1.84
N LEU A 205 -13.18 -10.07 -0.84
CA LEU A 205 -14.64 -10.07 -1.00
C LEU A 205 -15.17 -8.70 -1.40
N LEU A 206 -14.62 -7.62 -0.84
CA LEU A 206 -14.95 -6.26 -1.23
C LEU A 206 -14.64 -5.99 -2.70
N VAL A 207 -13.41 -6.29 -3.15
CA VAL A 207 -12.98 -6.08 -4.55
C VAL A 207 -13.85 -6.91 -5.50
N ILE A 208 -14.06 -8.20 -5.19
CA ILE A 208 -14.92 -9.10 -5.98
C ILE A 208 -16.34 -8.52 -6.09
N TYR A 209 -16.92 -8.07 -4.97
CA TYR A 209 -18.26 -7.49 -4.98
C TYR A 209 -18.34 -6.22 -5.85
N VAL A 210 -17.38 -5.31 -5.69
CA VAL A 210 -17.31 -4.07 -6.49
C VAL A 210 -17.21 -4.38 -7.98
N VAL A 211 -16.38 -5.34 -8.36
CA VAL A 211 -16.22 -5.77 -9.76
C VAL A 211 -17.49 -6.43 -10.30
N VAL A 212 -18.07 -7.39 -9.57
CA VAL A 212 -19.26 -8.12 -10.01
C VAL A 212 -20.45 -7.18 -10.18
N LYS A 213 -20.66 -6.29 -9.21
CA LYS A 213 -21.71 -5.28 -9.31
C LYS A 213 -21.44 -4.28 -10.42
N GLY A 214 -20.24 -3.70 -10.47
CA GLY A 214 -19.87 -2.71 -11.48
C GLY A 214 -19.98 -3.26 -12.91
N ARG A 215 -19.67 -4.54 -13.13
CA ARG A 215 -19.89 -5.20 -14.43
C ARG A 215 -21.36 -5.27 -14.86
N ARG A 216 -22.29 -5.39 -13.92
CA ARG A 216 -23.73 -5.41 -14.20
C ARG A 216 -24.24 -3.99 -14.44
N ASP A 217 -23.85 -3.07 -13.59
CA ASP A 217 -24.30 -1.68 -13.62
C ASP A 217 -23.73 -0.89 -14.82
N LEU A 218 -22.54 -1.27 -15.32
CA LEU A 218 -21.88 -0.68 -16.50
C LEU A 218 -22.05 -1.54 -17.76
N ALA A 219 -23.12 -2.32 -17.85
CA ALA A 219 -23.38 -3.14 -19.04
C ALA A 219 -23.41 -2.28 -20.32
N GLY A 220 -22.63 -2.67 -21.32
CA GLY A 220 -22.47 -1.92 -22.58
C GLY A 220 -21.36 -0.85 -22.56
N SER A 221 -20.80 -0.52 -21.40
CA SER A 221 -19.64 0.39 -21.29
C SER A 221 -18.31 -0.36 -21.37
N GLU A 222 -17.32 0.22 -22.05
CA GLU A 222 -15.93 -0.27 -22.02
C GLU A 222 -15.33 -0.23 -20.59
N ALA A 223 -15.86 0.63 -19.72
CA ALA A 223 -15.43 0.74 -18.33
C ALA A 223 -15.64 -0.58 -17.56
N ALA A 224 -16.65 -1.38 -17.90
CA ALA A 224 -16.93 -2.65 -17.24
C ALA A 224 -15.78 -3.67 -17.40
N ALA A 225 -15.21 -3.75 -18.60
CA ALA A 225 -14.08 -4.65 -18.88
C ALA A 225 -12.82 -4.19 -18.17
N THR A 226 -12.55 -2.87 -18.19
CA THR A 226 -11.39 -2.30 -17.51
C THR A 226 -11.50 -2.44 -15.99
N LEU A 227 -12.68 -2.24 -15.40
CA LEU A 227 -12.94 -2.46 -13.97
C LEU A 227 -12.70 -3.91 -13.56
N ARG A 228 -13.15 -4.87 -14.37
CA ARG A 228 -12.89 -6.29 -14.14
C ARG A 228 -11.39 -6.58 -14.14
N ASN A 229 -10.68 -6.09 -15.16
CA ASN A 229 -9.25 -6.33 -15.29
C ASN A 229 -8.46 -5.68 -14.14
N ALA A 230 -8.85 -4.48 -13.69
CA ALA A 230 -8.27 -3.81 -12.54
C ALA A 230 -8.44 -4.62 -11.25
N GLY A 231 -9.63 -5.17 -11.02
CA GLY A 231 -9.88 -6.03 -9.86
C GLY A 231 -9.11 -7.35 -9.90
N ILE A 232 -9.01 -7.99 -11.07
CA ILE A 232 -8.18 -9.20 -11.25
C ILE A 232 -6.71 -8.87 -10.99
N LEU A 233 -6.19 -7.79 -11.58
CA LEU A 233 -4.81 -7.35 -11.36
C LEU A 233 -4.55 -7.14 -9.88
N LEU A 234 -5.45 -6.45 -9.16
CA LEU A 234 -5.27 -6.18 -7.74
C LEU A 234 -5.26 -7.48 -6.91
N ILE A 235 -6.22 -8.37 -7.11
CA ILE A 235 -6.30 -9.66 -6.39
C ILE A 235 -5.06 -10.52 -6.65
N VAL A 236 -4.66 -10.66 -7.91
CA VAL A 236 -3.50 -11.49 -8.29
C VAL A 236 -2.21 -10.89 -7.73
N THR A 237 -2.03 -9.58 -7.83
CA THR A 237 -0.82 -8.90 -7.34
C THR A 237 -0.74 -8.96 -5.82
N TRP A 238 -1.87 -8.84 -5.12
CA TRP A 238 -1.92 -8.90 -3.66
C TRP A 238 -1.53 -10.26 -3.09
N LEU A 239 -1.59 -11.35 -3.86
CA LEU A 239 -1.10 -12.66 -3.42
C LEU A 239 0.42 -12.72 -3.25
N ALA A 240 1.17 -11.84 -3.89
CA ALA A 240 2.63 -11.80 -3.74
C ALA A 240 3.04 -11.48 -2.28
N TYR A 241 2.31 -10.58 -1.61
CA TYR A 241 2.63 -10.12 -0.25
C TYR A 241 2.52 -11.21 0.82
N PRO A 242 1.42 -11.97 0.95
CA PRO A 242 1.34 -13.06 1.92
C PRO A 242 2.28 -14.23 1.59
N ILE A 243 2.63 -14.44 0.31
CA ILE A 243 3.67 -15.42 -0.06
C ILE A 243 5.03 -14.97 0.49
N VAL A 244 5.40 -13.70 0.27
CA VAL A 244 6.65 -13.14 0.81
C VAL A 244 6.64 -13.14 2.34
N PHE A 245 5.51 -12.82 2.97
CA PHE A 245 5.32 -12.88 4.42
C PHE A 245 5.56 -14.30 4.96
N GLY A 246 4.92 -15.32 4.36
CA GLY A 246 5.09 -16.71 4.79
C GLY A 246 6.52 -17.22 4.57
N LEU A 247 7.19 -16.78 3.49
CA LEU A 247 8.59 -17.12 3.24
C LEU A 247 9.55 -16.57 4.29
N GLN A 248 9.17 -15.58 5.10
CA GLN A 248 9.99 -15.13 6.23
C GLN A 248 10.19 -16.26 7.26
N GLY A 249 9.18 -17.12 7.46
CA GLY A 249 9.23 -18.20 8.44
C GLY A 249 9.96 -19.46 7.97
N TRP A 250 10.30 -19.57 6.69
CA TRP A 250 10.85 -20.79 6.09
C TRP A 250 12.08 -20.57 5.20
N GLY A 251 12.21 -19.39 4.59
CA GLY A 251 13.26 -19.07 3.63
C GLY A 251 14.40 -18.29 4.29
N HIS A 252 15.64 -18.65 3.94
CA HIS A 252 16.84 -18.08 4.56
C HIS A 252 17.92 -17.77 3.51
N GLY A 253 18.79 -16.81 3.82
CA GLY A 253 19.98 -16.49 3.02
C GLY A 253 19.77 -15.38 1.98
N GLY A 254 20.90 -14.92 1.41
CA GLY A 254 20.96 -13.76 0.51
C GLY A 254 20.07 -13.88 -0.73
N ALA A 255 20.00 -15.07 -1.32
CA ALA A 255 19.18 -15.32 -2.50
C ALA A 255 17.68 -15.14 -2.21
N VAL A 256 17.23 -15.57 -1.02
CA VAL A 256 15.82 -15.46 -0.61
C VAL A 256 15.43 -14.01 -0.38
N ILE A 257 16.21 -13.23 0.38
CA ILE A 257 15.91 -11.79 0.56
C ILE A 257 15.99 -11.03 -0.77
N THR A 258 16.94 -11.39 -1.64
CA THR A 258 17.04 -10.78 -2.97
C THR A 258 15.76 -11.01 -3.76
N TRP A 259 15.26 -12.25 -3.78
CA TRP A 259 14.00 -12.59 -4.43
C TRP A 259 12.82 -11.83 -3.81
N MET A 260 12.73 -11.79 -2.47
CA MET A 260 11.66 -11.06 -1.77
C MET A 260 11.65 -9.58 -2.13
N GLN A 261 12.81 -8.92 -2.14
CA GLN A 261 12.92 -7.50 -2.48
C GLN A 261 12.55 -7.24 -3.95
N VAL A 262 12.97 -8.10 -4.87
CA VAL A 262 12.61 -7.99 -6.29
C VAL A 262 11.11 -8.17 -6.49
N VAL A 263 10.52 -9.20 -5.88
CA VAL A 263 9.10 -9.50 -6.01
C VAL A 263 8.23 -8.41 -5.39
N LEU A 264 8.55 -7.93 -4.18
CA LEU A 264 7.81 -6.83 -3.57
C LEU A 264 7.95 -5.53 -4.38
N SER A 265 9.13 -5.29 -4.96
CA SER A 265 9.35 -4.12 -5.83
C SER A 265 8.52 -4.19 -7.11
N ALA A 266 8.51 -5.34 -7.78
CA ALA A 266 7.65 -5.56 -8.93
C ALA A 266 6.16 -5.48 -8.58
N ALA A 267 5.75 -6.09 -7.46
CA ALA A 267 4.37 -6.08 -6.99
C ALA A 267 3.88 -4.67 -6.70
N ASP A 268 4.68 -3.81 -6.07
CA ASP A 268 4.31 -2.43 -5.82
C ASP A 268 4.17 -1.61 -7.11
N ILE A 269 5.04 -1.82 -8.11
CA ILE A 269 4.87 -1.19 -9.42
C ILE A 269 3.53 -1.63 -10.03
N VAL A 270 3.25 -2.93 -10.07
CA VAL A 270 2.00 -3.44 -10.66
C VAL A 270 0.77 -2.95 -9.89
N ALA A 271 0.78 -3.04 -8.57
CA ALA A 271 -0.35 -2.69 -7.70
C ALA A 271 -0.62 -1.18 -7.59
N LYS A 272 0.36 -0.31 -7.88
CA LYS A 272 0.22 1.14 -7.75
C LYS A 272 0.23 1.85 -9.11
N VAL A 273 1.16 1.51 -10.00
CA VAL A 273 1.25 2.08 -11.34
C VAL A 273 0.30 1.37 -12.30
N GLY A 274 0.34 0.04 -12.36
CA GLY A 274 -0.51 -0.75 -13.26
C GLY A 274 -1.98 -0.62 -12.91
N PHE A 275 -2.32 -0.81 -11.64
CA PHE A 275 -3.67 -0.60 -11.12
C PHE A 275 -4.15 0.84 -11.31
N GLY A 276 -3.39 1.85 -10.86
CA GLY A 276 -3.74 3.26 -10.98
C GLY A 276 -3.95 3.69 -12.44
N SER A 277 -3.19 3.14 -13.38
CA SER A 277 -3.39 3.37 -14.82
C SER A 277 -4.75 2.87 -15.29
N MET A 278 -5.19 1.70 -14.82
CA MET A 278 -6.52 1.17 -15.14
C MET A 278 -7.63 1.99 -14.49
N ILE A 279 -7.44 2.44 -13.24
CA ILE A 279 -8.40 3.34 -12.57
C ILE A 279 -8.55 4.65 -13.35
N HIS A 280 -7.44 5.28 -13.74
CA HIS A 280 -7.47 6.49 -14.57
C HIS A 280 -8.21 6.25 -15.89
N LYS A 281 -7.97 5.11 -16.55
CA LYS A 281 -8.70 4.72 -17.76
C LYS A 281 -10.22 4.61 -17.51
N ILE A 282 -10.64 3.95 -16.43
CA ILE A 282 -12.06 3.85 -16.07
C ILE A 282 -12.67 5.23 -15.84
N ALA A 283 -11.97 6.11 -15.10
CA ALA A 283 -12.42 7.48 -14.85
C ALA A 283 -12.61 8.25 -16.17
N LYS A 284 -11.64 8.18 -17.10
CA LYS A 284 -11.76 8.84 -18.42
C LYS A 284 -12.94 8.33 -19.25
N ILE A 285 -13.13 7.00 -19.31
CA ILE A 285 -14.26 6.42 -20.07
C ILE A 285 -15.58 6.94 -19.52
N ARG A 286 -15.74 6.89 -18.19
CA ARG A 286 -16.98 7.30 -17.53
C ARG A 286 -17.20 8.80 -17.58
N SER A 287 -16.14 9.61 -17.49
CA SER A 287 -16.23 11.06 -17.74
C SER A 287 -16.72 11.36 -19.16
N ALA A 288 -16.22 10.65 -20.17
CA ALA A 288 -16.68 10.84 -21.55
C ALA A 288 -18.15 10.43 -21.74
N GLU A 289 -18.59 9.36 -21.06
CA GLU A 289 -20.00 8.94 -21.03
C GLU A 289 -20.89 10.00 -20.36
N ASP A 290 -20.50 10.49 -19.18
CA ASP A 290 -21.24 11.52 -18.44
C ASP A 290 -21.33 12.84 -19.25
N VAL A 291 -20.25 13.24 -19.95
CA VAL A 291 -20.24 14.44 -20.82
C VAL A 291 -21.15 14.26 -22.04
N ARG A 292 -21.08 13.12 -22.75
CA ARG A 292 -21.98 12.85 -23.90
C ARG A 292 -23.45 12.80 -23.48
N ALA A 293 -23.73 12.35 -22.26
CA ALA A 293 -25.08 12.29 -21.71
C ALA A 293 -25.57 13.63 -21.13
N GLY A 294 -24.75 14.68 -21.12
CA GLY A 294 -25.08 15.98 -20.54
C GLY A 294 -25.21 15.97 -19.01
N VAL A 295 -24.65 14.95 -18.34
CA VAL A 295 -24.67 14.80 -16.88
C VAL A 295 -23.58 15.65 -16.22
N ASP A 296 -22.43 15.79 -16.87
CA ASP A 296 -21.29 16.57 -16.39
C ASP A 296 -20.64 17.33 -17.56
N THR A 297 -19.71 18.22 -17.26
CA THR A 297 -19.03 19.07 -18.25
C THR A 297 -17.52 18.96 -18.12
N LEU A 298 -16.82 19.03 -19.25
CA LEU A 298 -15.37 19.11 -19.30
C LEU A 298 -14.95 20.06 -20.42
N PRO A 299 -14.14 21.10 -20.16
CA PRO A 299 -13.83 22.11 -21.17
C PRO A 299 -13.12 21.56 -22.42
N GLU A 300 -12.29 20.54 -22.25
CA GLU A 300 -11.50 19.94 -23.32
C GLU A 300 -12.13 18.64 -23.83
N ALA A 301 -11.86 18.33 -25.10
CA ALA A 301 -12.27 17.05 -25.69
C ALA A 301 -11.54 15.89 -25.01
N LEU A 302 -12.24 14.79 -24.74
CA LEU A 302 -11.65 13.60 -24.14
C LEU A 302 -11.13 12.65 -25.21
N TRP A 303 -9.86 12.26 -25.07
CA TRP A 303 -9.19 11.30 -25.94
C TRP A 303 -8.71 10.09 -25.16
N ILE A 304 -8.91 8.90 -25.72
CA ILE A 304 -8.39 7.63 -25.20
C ILE A 304 -7.79 6.88 -26.38
N SER A 305 -6.52 6.48 -26.29
CA SER A 305 -5.81 5.79 -27.38
C SER A 305 -5.89 6.52 -28.72
N SER A 306 -5.76 7.86 -28.71
CA SER A 306 -5.92 8.73 -29.89
C SER A 306 -7.29 8.68 -30.56
N GLU A 307 -8.30 8.08 -29.93
CA GLU A 307 -9.69 8.14 -30.35
C GLU A 307 -10.43 9.19 -29.53
N LYS A 308 -11.15 10.08 -30.22
CA LYS A 308 -12.01 11.08 -29.58
C LYS A 308 -13.23 10.39 -28.97
N ARG A 309 -13.46 10.63 -27.68
CA ARG A 309 -14.53 10.00 -26.89
C ARG A 309 -15.63 11.00 -26.54
N SER A 310 -15.31 12.28 -26.33
CA SER A 310 -16.33 13.33 -26.19
C SER A 310 -15.79 14.66 -26.68
N ASP A 311 -16.69 15.53 -27.12
CA ASP A 311 -16.40 16.95 -27.29
C ASP A 311 -16.19 17.64 -25.93
N GLY A 312 -15.49 18.78 -25.96
CA GLY A 312 -15.44 19.68 -24.83
C GLY A 312 -16.80 20.37 -24.67
N THR A 313 -17.30 20.44 -23.44
CA THR A 313 -18.57 21.08 -23.10
C THR A 313 -18.35 22.04 -21.95
N LEU A 314 -18.69 23.31 -22.14
CA LEU A 314 -18.64 24.32 -21.09
C LEU A 314 -19.92 24.27 -20.23
N PRO A 315 -19.85 24.63 -18.94
CA PRO A 315 -21.05 24.81 -18.12
C PRO A 315 -21.99 25.83 -18.78
N THR A 316 -23.27 25.51 -18.91
CA THR A 316 -24.27 26.47 -19.36
C THR A 316 -24.38 27.57 -18.32
N SER A 317 -24.00 28.81 -18.67
CA SER A 317 -24.33 29.96 -17.83
C SER A 317 -25.85 30.07 -17.76
N LEU A 318 -26.41 30.09 -16.54
CA LEU A 318 -27.81 30.50 -16.38
C LEU A 318 -27.95 31.87 -17.07
N PRO A 319 -29.01 32.09 -17.86
CA PRO A 319 -29.25 33.41 -18.41
C PRO A 319 -29.27 34.41 -17.26
N THR A 320 -28.35 35.36 -17.26
CA THR A 320 -28.49 36.57 -16.46
C THR A 320 -29.63 37.37 -17.06
N THR A 321 -30.87 36.95 -16.82
CA THR A 321 -32.02 37.83 -16.97
C THR A 321 -31.81 38.93 -15.94
N GLY A 322 -31.33 40.08 -16.43
CA GLY A 322 -31.20 41.29 -15.65
C GLY A 322 -32.56 41.67 -15.05
N ALA A 323 -32.67 41.53 -13.74
CA ALA A 323 -33.59 42.32 -12.94
C ALA A 323 -32.88 42.57 -11.59
N PRO A 324 -32.65 43.83 -11.20
CA PRO A 324 -32.05 44.10 -9.90
C PRO A 324 -33.02 43.63 -8.82
N VAL A 325 -32.54 42.69 -7.99
CA VAL A 325 -33.25 42.08 -6.83
C VAL A 325 -33.61 43.11 -5.74
N THR A 326 -33.35 44.40 -5.96
CA THR A 326 -33.57 45.48 -5.00
C THR A 326 -34.94 46.17 -5.08
N ALA A 327 -35.77 45.95 -6.11
CA ALA A 327 -37.08 46.60 -6.20
C ALA A 327 -38.24 45.81 -5.55
N ALA A 328 -38.21 44.47 -5.59
CA ALA A 328 -39.32 43.65 -5.10
C ALA A 328 -39.45 43.63 -3.56
N ARG A 329 -38.33 43.75 -2.83
CA ARG A 329 -38.34 43.78 -1.34
C ARG A 329 -38.73 45.12 -0.73
N ARG A 330 -38.80 46.21 -1.51
CA ARG A 330 -39.18 47.54 -1.01
C ARG A 330 -40.70 47.79 -1.09
N ALA A 331 -41.41 47.09 -1.98
CA ALA A 331 -42.87 47.19 -2.07
C ALA A 331 -43.58 46.47 -0.90
N GLU A 332 -43.12 45.28 -0.50
CA GLU A 332 -43.73 44.53 0.61
C GLU A 332 -43.54 45.17 2.00
N ARG A 333 -42.49 46.00 2.19
CA ARG A 333 -42.27 46.69 3.47
C ARG A 333 -43.08 47.97 3.64
N THR A 334 -43.64 48.52 2.57
CA THR A 334 -44.45 49.76 2.63
C THR A 334 -45.94 49.45 2.76
N ALA A 335 -46.38 48.22 2.47
CA ALA A 335 -47.76 47.77 2.67
C ALA A 335 -48.06 47.23 4.08
N ARG A 336 -47.07 47.23 4.98
CA ARG A 336 -47.20 46.80 6.40
C ARG A 336 -46.84 47.89 7.40
N ARG A 337 -47.04 49.15 7.05
CA ARG A 337 -47.04 50.29 7.98
C ARG A 337 -48.27 51.14 7.75
#